data_AF-A0A7K8N7V2-F1
#
_entry.id   AF-A0A7K8N7V2-F1
#
_cell.length_a   1.000
_cell.length_b   1.000
_cell.length_c   1.000
_cell.angle_alpha   90.00
_cell.angle_beta   90.00
_cell.angle_gamma   90.00
#
_symmetry.space_group_name_H-M   'P 1'
#
loop_
_entity.id
_entity.type
_entity.pdbx_description
1 polymer ?
#
loop_
_entity_poly.entity_id
_entity_poly.type
_entity_poly.pdbx_seq_one_letter_code
_entity_poly.pdbx_strand_id
1 'polypeptide(L)'
;APPELVHLAYDEYVKKCENGFLEALGDPIFVFPDIEKARYHRDAGNPVYFYEVQHRPSSTKYTRPNFVKADHPNDIGFALGKPFLAGDV
;
A
#
# COMPACT_ATOMS: atom_id res chain seq x y z
N ALA A 1 -11.95 -16.07 -10.91
CA ALA A 1 -13.03 -15.27 -10.30
C ALA A 1 -14.26 -15.35 -11.19
N PRO A 2 -15.49 -15.25 -10.63
CA PRO A 2 -16.71 -15.06 -11.41
C PRO A 2 -16.52 -13.90 -12.41
N PRO A 3 -17.01 -14.01 -13.65
CA PRO A 3 -16.86 -12.95 -14.67
C PRO A 3 -17.36 -11.57 -14.19
N GLU A 4 -18.42 -11.55 -13.39
CA GLU A 4 -19.02 -10.33 -12.83
C GLU A 4 -18.06 -9.55 -11.93
N LEU A 5 -17.24 -10.23 -11.10
CA LEU A 5 -16.27 -9.56 -10.24
C LEU A 5 -15.14 -8.91 -11.04
N VAL A 6 -14.76 -9.51 -12.17
CA VAL A 6 -13.72 -8.96 -13.05
C VAL A 6 -14.23 -7.69 -13.74
N HIS A 7 -15.48 -7.71 -14.21
CA HIS A 7 -16.11 -6.53 -14.81
C HIS A 7 -16.30 -5.40 -13.79
N LEU A 8 -16.74 -5.73 -12.56
CA LEU A 8 -16.87 -4.76 -11.49
C LEU A 8 -15.52 -4.12 -11.13
N ALA A 9 -14.48 -4.93 -10.90
CA ALA A 9 -13.14 -4.43 -10.61
C ALA A 9 -12.58 -3.57 -11.74
N TYR A 10 -12.87 -3.93 -13.00
CA TYR A 10 -12.47 -3.13 -14.16
C TYR A 10 -13.14 -1.76 -14.18
N ASP A 11 -14.46 -1.70 -14.01
CA ASP A 11 -15.22 -0.45 -14.02
C ASP A 11 -14.91 0.43 -12.79
N GLU A 12 -14.67 -0.20 -11.64
CA GLU A 12 -14.39 0.49 -10.38
C GLU A 12 -12.99 1.08 -10.33
N TYR A 13 -11.98 0.34 -10.80
CA TYR A 13 -10.58 0.71 -10.68
C TYR A 13 -9.93 1.05 -12.02
N VAL A 14 -9.89 0.09 -12.96
CA VAL A 14 -9.06 0.17 -14.17
C VAL A 14 -9.52 1.26 -15.14
N LYS A 15 -10.82 1.45 -15.27
CA LYS A 15 -11.39 2.44 -16.18
C LYS A 15 -11.13 3.89 -15.76
N LYS A 16 -10.88 4.14 -14.47
CA LYS A 16 -10.84 5.49 -13.88
C LYS A 16 -9.45 6.11 -13.87
N CYS A 17 -8.39 5.32 -13.73
CA CYS A 17 -7.03 5.82 -13.60
C CYS A 17 -5.98 4.85 -14.18
N GLU A 18 -4.84 5.40 -14.61
CA GLU A 18 -3.73 4.64 -15.19
C GLU A 18 -3.13 3.63 -14.20
N ASN A 19 -3.15 3.94 -12.90
CA ASN A 19 -2.71 3.04 -11.83
C ASN A 19 -3.85 2.17 -11.27
N GLY A 20 -5.04 2.17 -11.87
CA GLY A 20 -6.23 1.49 -11.34
C GLY A 20 -6.03 -0.02 -11.19
N PHE A 21 -5.31 -0.66 -12.12
CA PHE A 21 -4.97 -2.07 -11.96
C PHE A 21 -4.14 -2.35 -10.70
N LEU A 22 -3.23 -1.44 -10.32
CA LEU A 22 -2.43 -1.58 -9.11
C LEU A 22 -3.28 -1.36 -7.86
N GLU A 23 -4.23 -0.43 -7.89
CA GLU A 23 -5.19 -0.23 -6.78
C GLU A 23 -6.12 -1.45 -6.61
N ALA A 24 -6.61 -2.02 -7.72
CA ALA A 24 -7.42 -3.23 -7.72
C ALA A 24 -6.70 -4.47 -7.16
N LEU A 25 -5.36 -4.50 -7.23
CA LEU A 25 -4.54 -5.53 -6.61
C LEU A 25 -4.19 -5.19 -5.16
N GLY A 26 -3.86 -3.92 -4.88
CA GLY A 26 -3.38 -3.48 -3.57
C GLY A 26 -4.44 -3.60 -2.47
N ASP A 27 -5.67 -3.20 -2.76
CA ASP A 27 -6.77 -3.21 -1.79
C ASP A 27 -7.07 -4.62 -1.23
N PRO A 28 -7.34 -5.65 -2.06
CA PRO A 28 -7.65 -6.98 -1.55
C PRO A 28 -6.43 -7.73 -0.98
N ILE A 29 -5.22 -7.42 -1.42
CA ILE A 29 -4.01 -8.13 -0.95
C ILE A 29 -3.51 -7.56 0.38
N PHE A 30 -3.59 -6.23 0.58
CA PHE A 30 -3.03 -5.56 1.76
C PHE A 30 -4.09 -4.84 2.59
N VAL A 31 -4.86 -3.92 1.99
CA VAL A 31 -5.71 -2.98 2.75
C VAL A 31 -6.87 -3.68 3.45
N PHE A 32 -7.66 -4.47 2.73
CA PHE A 32 -8.84 -5.13 3.32
C PHE A 32 -8.46 -6.15 4.40
N PRO A 33 -7.50 -7.07 4.18
CA PRO A 33 -7.08 -8.01 5.22
C PRO A 33 -6.53 -7.31 6.47
N ASP A 34 -5.76 -6.23 6.31
CA ASP A 34 -5.17 -5.49 7.44
C ASP A 34 -6.26 -4.79 8.27
N ILE A 35 -7.24 -4.17 7.62
CA ILE A 35 -8.40 -3.57 8.31
C ILE A 35 -9.21 -4.63 9.03
N GLU A 36 -9.49 -5.77 8.38
CA GLU A 36 -10.27 -6.85 8.97
C GLU A 36 -9.58 -7.41 10.22
N LYS A 37 -8.26 -7.66 10.14
CA LYS A 37 -7.47 -8.11 11.30
C LYS A 37 -7.44 -7.07 12.42
N ALA A 38 -7.26 -5.79 12.10
CA ALA A 38 -7.28 -4.72 13.10
C ALA A 38 -8.63 -4.68 13.83
N ARG A 39 -9.75 -4.89 13.12
CA ARG A 39 -11.09 -4.99 13.71
C ARG A 39 -11.22 -6.20 14.62
N TYR A 40 -10.80 -7.40 14.18
CA TYR A 40 -10.84 -8.60 15.02
C TYR A 40 -10.05 -8.43 16.32
N HIS A 41 -8.84 -7.87 16.25
CA HIS A 41 -8.03 -7.62 17.45
C HIS A 41 -8.66 -6.60 18.40
N ARG A 42 -9.23 -5.52 17.86
CA ARG A 42 -9.96 -4.50 18.62
C ARG A 42 -11.21 -5.07 19.28
N ASP A 43 -12.01 -5.84 18.55
CA ASP A 43 -13.28 -6.39 19.03
C ASP A 43 -13.05 -7.49 20.08
N ALA A 44 -11.87 -8.11 20.09
CA ALA A 44 -11.39 -8.98 21.16
C ALA A 44 -10.90 -8.23 22.42
N GLY A 45 -10.98 -6.90 22.45
CA GLY A 45 -10.61 -6.06 23.60
C GLY A 45 -9.13 -5.68 23.69
N ASN A 46 -8.33 -5.92 22.64
CA ASN A 46 -6.92 -5.55 22.63
C ASN A 46 -6.70 -4.10 22.20
N PRO A 47 -5.65 -3.42 22.70
CA PRO A 47 -5.21 -2.15 22.13
C PRO A 47 -4.68 -2.37 20.71
N VAL A 48 -5.18 -1.61 19.75
CA VAL A 48 -4.79 -1.68 18.34
C VAL A 48 -4.37 -0.30 17.85
N TYR A 49 -3.23 -0.26 17.16
CA TYR A 49 -2.73 0.92 16.47
C TYR A 49 -2.62 0.60 14.98
N PHE A 50 -3.10 1.49 14.14
CA PHE A 50 -3.16 1.30 12.69
C PHE A 50 -2.67 2.58 12.01
N TYR A 51 -1.91 2.44 10.92
CA TYR A 51 -1.37 3.57 10.17
C TYR A 51 -1.27 3.22 8.68
N GLU A 52 -1.26 4.25 7.84
CA GLU A 52 -0.97 4.14 6.42
C GLU A 52 0.24 5.01 6.11
N VAL A 53 1.29 4.41 5.55
CA VAL A 53 2.45 5.19 5.09
C VAL A 53 2.13 5.73 3.71
N GLN A 54 2.14 7.05 3.56
CA GLN A 54 1.95 7.72 2.27
C GLN A 54 3.19 8.50 1.81
N HIS A 55 4.33 8.32 2.48
CA HIS A 55 5.56 9.01 2.12
C HIS A 55 6.40 8.22 1.12
N ARG A 56 6.74 8.86 -0.01
CA ARG A 56 7.63 8.32 -1.03
C ARG A 56 9.10 8.66 -0.70
N PRO A 57 10.00 7.68 -0.60
CA PRO A 57 11.42 7.94 -0.38
C PRO A 57 12.05 8.78 -1.50
N SER A 58 12.86 9.77 -1.13
CA SER A 58 13.65 10.58 -2.07
C SER A 58 14.60 9.72 -2.93
N SER A 59 15.14 8.65 -2.34
CA SER A 59 16.02 7.68 -3.05
C SER A 59 15.36 6.99 -4.26
N THR A 60 14.02 6.98 -4.35
CA THR A 60 13.31 6.36 -5.49
C THR A 60 12.66 7.39 -6.40
N LYS A 61 13.03 8.68 -6.28
CA LYS A 61 12.48 9.77 -7.10
C LYS A 61 12.70 9.53 -8.60
N TYR A 62 13.87 9.03 -8.98
CA TYR A 62 14.26 8.86 -10.40
C TYR A 62 14.12 7.42 -10.93
N THR A 63 13.83 6.46 -10.07
CA THR A 63 13.77 5.03 -10.43
C THR A 63 12.36 4.47 -10.53
N ARG A 64 11.35 5.21 -10.05
CA ARG A 64 9.93 4.78 -10.10
C ARG A 64 9.05 5.82 -10.80
N PRO A 65 7.97 5.41 -11.51
CA PRO A 65 7.01 6.34 -12.11
C PRO A 65 6.37 7.29 -11.09
N ASN A 66 5.97 8.50 -11.50
CA ASN A 66 5.45 9.53 -10.59
C ASN A 66 4.13 9.16 -9.90
N PHE A 67 3.31 8.29 -10.51
CA PHE A 67 2.06 7.83 -9.91
C PHE A 67 2.29 6.87 -8.73
N VAL A 68 3.50 6.32 -8.57
CA VAL A 68 3.84 5.46 -7.43
C VAL A 68 3.97 6.32 -6.18
N LYS A 69 3.12 6.05 -5.19
CA LYS A 69 3.08 6.75 -3.90
C LYS A 69 4.08 6.11 -2.93
N ALA A 70 3.61 5.66 -1.76
CA ALA A 70 4.37 4.79 -0.87
C ALA A 70 4.23 3.33 -1.32
N ASP A 71 5.21 2.88 -2.09
CA ASP A 71 5.34 1.48 -2.52
C ASP A 71 5.73 0.54 -1.37
N HIS A 72 5.41 -0.74 -1.50
CA HIS A 72 5.93 -1.79 -0.63
C HIS A 72 7.42 -2.02 -0.96
N PRO A 73 8.40 -2.04 -0.02
CA PRO A 73 8.34 -1.98 1.45
C PRO A 73 8.90 -0.65 2.03
N ASN A 74 8.42 0.51 1.58
CA ASN A 74 9.03 1.80 1.92
C ASN A 74 9.00 2.11 3.43
N ASP A 75 7.95 1.71 4.13
CA ASP A 75 7.77 1.85 5.58
C ASP A 75 8.90 1.18 6.37
N ILE A 76 9.28 -0.05 5.99
CA ILE A 76 10.38 -0.80 6.61
C ILE A 76 11.70 -0.04 6.46
N GLY A 77 11.93 0.57 5.28
CA GLY A 77 13.11 1.39 5.04
C GLY A 77 13.20 2.60 5.98
N PHE A 78 12.07 3.25 6.28
CA PHE A 78 12.04 4.36 7.23
C PHE A 78 12.25 3.88 8.67
N ALA A 79 11.55 2.80 9.08
CA ALA A 79 11.66 2.26 10.44
C ALA A 79 13.09 1.79 10.78
N LEU A 80 13.79 1.20 9.82
CA LEU A 80 15.17 0.76 9.98
C LEU A 80 16.22 1.86 9.76
N GLY A 81 15.79 3.10 9.51
CA GLY A 81 16.71 4.23 9.38
C GLY A 81 17.55 4.19 8.10
N LYS A 82 17.03 3.63 6.99
CA LYS A 82 17.73 3.61 5.70
C LYS A 82 18.37 4.95 5.31
N PRO A 83 17.76 6.14 5.55
CA PRO A 83 18.40 7.42 5.26
C PRO A 83 19.75 7.64 5.95
N PHE A 84 20.03 6.98 7.08
CA PHE A 84 21.28 7.07 7.83
C PHE A 84 22.31 6.00 7.45
N LEU A 85 21.96 5.09 6.53
CA LEU A 85 22.82 3.97 6.12
C LEU A 85 23.51 4.19 4.77
N ALA A 86 23.14 5.25 4.05
CA ALA A 86 23.96 5.77 2.96
C ALA A 86 25.14 6.49 3.62
N GLY A 87 26.25 5.77 3.84
CA GLY A 87 27.45 6.34 4.45
C GLY A 87 27.91 7.62 3.73
N ASP A 88 28.75 8.42 4.40
CA ASP A 88 29.43 9.55 3.77
C ASP A 88 30.20 9.03 2.54
N VAL A 89 29.75 9.42 1.35
CA VAL A 89 30.50 9.36 0.09
C VAL A 89 30.69 10.78 -0.41
#